data_AF-A0A1G9W075-F1
#
_entry.id   AF-A0A1G9W075-F1
#
_cell.length_a   1.000
_cell.length_b   1.000
_cell.length_c   1.000
_cell.angle_alpha   90.00
_cell.angle_beta   90.00
_cell.angle_gamma   90.00
#
_symmetry.space_group_name_H-M   'P 1'
#
loop_
_entity.id
_entity.type
_entity.pdbx_description
1 polymer ?
#
loop_
_entity_poly.entity_id
_entity_poly.type
_entity_poly.pdbx_seq_one_letter_code
_entity_poly.pdbx_strand_id
1 'polypeptide(L)'
;MSESPVRKRLGSRLEYLGFDLVKYENGNKYIQVKCKRCGEIYDDEVNVIINKGRVCTNCGSLKKKSEMTDEWDKNLYFNVIRNTKGKVKVKKVLNNGLFKAQCTNCNKIWETSVKEIANFQACPNCAY
;
A
#
# COMPACT_ATOMS: atom_id res chain seq x y z
N MET A 1 26.39 2.33 -17.19
CA MET A 1 25.18 1.47 -17.27
C MET A 1 24.28 1.81 -16.11
N SER A 2 23.16 2.49 -16.36
CA SER A 2 22.19 2.88 -15.32
C SER A 2 21.38 1.65 -14.90
N GLU A 3 21.45 1.30 -13.62
CA GLU A 3 20.69 0.20 -13.04
C GLU A 3 19.18 0.47 -13.19
N SER A 4 18.42 -0.45 -13.79
CA SER A 4 16.98 -0.28 -14.00
C SER A 4 16.27 -0.02 -12.66
N PRO A 5 15.38 1.00 -12.56
CA PRO A 5 14.64 1.32 -11.33
C PRO A 5 13.92 0.11 -10.70
N VAL A 6 13.56 -0.87 -11.53
CA VAL A 6 12.92 -2.11 -11.08
C VAL A 6 13.89 -3.00 -10.31
N ARG A 7 15.15 -3.12 -10.74
CA ARG A 7 16.18 -3.94 -10.08
C ARG A 7 16.52 -3.39 -8.70
N LYS A 8 16.70 -2.06 -8.60
CA LYS A 8 16.96 -1.36 -7.32
C LYS A 8 15.82 -1.56 -6.31
N ARG A 9 14.56 -1.52 -6.78
CA ARG A 9 13.37 -1.74 -5.94
C ARG A 9 13.24 -3.19 -5.47
N LEU A 10 13.64 -4.16 -6.28
CA LEU A 10 13.54 -5.58 -5.91
C LEU A 10 14.65 -5.99 -4.95
N GLY A 11 15.87 -5.48 -5.12
CA GLY A 11 17.01 -5.77 -4.22
C GLY A 11 16.76 -5.35 -2.76
N SER A 12 15.92 -4.35 -2.51
CA SER A 12 15.53 -3.95 -1.15
C SER A 12 14.46 -4.87 -0.53
N ARG A 13 13.81 -5.73 -1.31
CA ARG A 13 12.68 -6.57 -0.86
C ARG A 13 12.94 -8.07 -0.96
N LEU A 14 13.83 -8.47 -1.85
CA LEU A 14 14.13 -9.85 -2.17
C LEU A 14 15.63 -10.12 -2.01
N GLU A 15 15.95 -11.33 -1.58
CA GLU A 15 17.29 -11.90 -1.55
C GLU A 15 17.31 -13.10 -2.49
N TYR A 16 18.27 -13.13 -3.39
CA TYR A 16 18.39 -14.16 -4.43
C TYR A 16 19.40 -15.20 -3.95
N LEU A 17 18.92 -16.39 -3.60
CA LEU A 17 19.76 -17.41 -2.99
C LEU A 17 20.55 -18.14 -4.07
N GLY A 18 21.88 -18.06 -3.98
CA GLY A 18 22.78 -18.73 -4.93
C GLY A 18 22.71 -18.19 -6.37
N PHE A 19 22.19 -16.98 -6.58
CA PHE A 19 22.03 -16.41 -7.91
C PHE A 19 22.54 -14.96 -8.00
N ASP A 20 23.46 -14.73 -8.94
CA ASP A 20 24.04 -13.42 -9.21
C ASP A 20 23.29 -12.73 -10.36
N LEU A 21 22.51 -11.70 -10.01
CA LEU A 21 21.74 -10.89 -10.95
C LEU A 21 22.59 -10.00 -11.85
N VAL A 22 23.81 -9.65 -11.42
CA VAL A 22 24.67 -8.72 -12.17
C VAL A 22 25.12 -9.36 -13.48
N LYS A 23 25.33 -10.68 -13.47
CA LYS A 23 25.80 -11.48 -14.63
C LYS A 23 24.66 -12.06 -15.47
N TYR A 24 23.41 -11.72 -15.16
CA TYR A 24 22.26 -12.30 -15.85
C TYR A 24 21.86 -11.46 -17.07
N GLU A 25 22.05 -12.02 -18.26
CA GLU A 25 21.79 -11.31 -19.53
C GLU A 25 20.42 -11.59 -20.13
N ASN A 26 19.85 -12.80 -19.96
CA ASN A 26 18.42 -13.13 -20.15
C ASN A 26 18.19 -14.65 -20.06
N GLY A 27 16.94 -15.07 -19.81
CA GLY A 27 16.55 -16.49 -19.79
C GLY A 27 15.24 -16.77 -19.02
N ASN A 28 14.78 -18.01 -19.06
CA ASN A 28 13.67 -18.50 -18.24
C ASN A 28 14.22 -19.42 -17.14
N LYS A 29 15.20 -18.93 -16.38
CA LYS A 29 15.80 -19.68 -15.28
C LYS A 29 14.93 -19.53 -14.02
N TYR A 30 14.71 -20.63 -13.31
CA TYR A 30 14.12 -20.59 -11.98
C TYR A 30 15.22 -20.37 -10.94
N ILE A 31 14.94 -19.48 -10.00
CA ILE A 31 15.83 -19.18 -8.88
C ILE A 31 15.06 -19.23 -7.58
N GLN A 32 15.77 -19.59 -6.52
CA GLN A 32 15.23 -19.53 -5.18
C GLN A 32 15.36 -18.11 -4.64
N VAL A 33 14.26 -17.57 -4.15
CA VAL A 33 14.17 -16.20 -3.65
C VAL A 33 13.63 -16.19 -2.24
N LYS A 34 14.29 -15.45 -1.37
CA LYS A 34 13.83 -15.19 -0.02
C LYS A 34 13.25 -13.78 0.09
N CYS A 35 12.05 -13.67 0.64
CA CYS A 35 11.47 -12.38 0.96
C CYS A 35 12.16 -11.80 2.20
N LYS A 36 12.76 -10.60 2.08
CA LYS A 36 13.37 -9.91 3.22
C LYS A 36 12.34 -9.40 4.25
N ARG A 37 11.06 -9.34 3.88
CA ARG A 37 9.98 -8.85 4.76
C ARG A 37 9.35 -9.94 5.63
N CYS A 38 8.99 -11.08 5.06
CA CYS A 38 8.37 -12.19 5.80
C CYS A 38 9.27 -13.41 5.98
N GLY A 39 10.44 -13.44 5.35
CA GLY A 39 11.38 -14.56 5.42
C GLY A 39 11.02 -15.77 4.55
N GLU A 40 9.86 -15.76 3.87
CA GLU A 40 9.43 -16.87 3.00
C GLU A 40 10.42 -17.10 1.85
N ILE A 41 10.70 -18.38 1.59
CA ILE A 41 11.58 -18.83 0.51
C ILE A 41 10.72 -19.53 -0.54
N TYR A 42 10.87 -19.15 -1.81
CA TYR A 42 10.10 -19.70 -2.92
C TYR A 42 10.91 -19.70 -4.21
N ASP A 43 10.56 -20.60 -5.14
CA ASP A 43 11.17 -20.66 -6.47
C ASP A 43 10.33 -19.87 -7.47
N ASP A 44 10.97 -19.04 -8.29
CA ASP A 44 10.29 -18.29 -9.33
C ASP A 44 11.22 -18.00 -10.52
N GLU A 45 10.61 -17.65 -11.65
CA GLU A 45 11.35 -17.35 -12.86
C GLU A 45 11.99 -15.97 -12.77
N VAL A 46 13.30 -15.89 -13.07
CA VAL A 46 14.08 -14.66 -13.02
C VAL A 46 13.45 -13.55 -13.87
N ASN A 47 12.97 -13.89 -15.07
CA ASN A 47 12.29 -12.97 -15.97
C ASN A 47 10.99 -12.40 -15.35
N VAL A 48 10.21 -13.25 -14.67
CA VAL A 48 8.98 -12.83 -13.99
C VAL A 48 9.30 -11.91 -12.80
N ILE A 49 10.34 -12.20 -12.04
CA ILE A 49 10.76 -11.35 -10.93
C ILE A 49 11.28 -10.00 -11.43
N ILE A 50 12.26 -10.00 -12.34
CA ILE A 50 12.94 -8.77 -12.78
C ILE A 50 12.06 -7.94 -13.71
N ASN A 51 11.50 -8.54 -14.76
CA ASN A 51 10.83 -7.79 -15.83
C ASN A 51 9.35 -7.56 -15.51
N LYS A 52 8.66 -8.53 -14.90
CA LYS A 52 7.26 -8.34 -14.46
C LYS A 52 7.16 -7.75 -13.05
N GLY A 53 8.27 -7.64 -12.33
CA GLY A 53 8.32 -7.01 -11.01
C GLY A 53 7.56 -7.78 -9.93
N ARG A 54 7.42 -9.11 -10.08
CA ARG A 54 6.74 -9.95 -9.11
C ARG A 54 7.46 -9.90 -7.76
N VAL A 55 6.68 -9.74 -6.70
CA VAL A 55 7.14 -9.77 -5.31
C VAL A 55 6.54 -10.99 -4.60
N CYS A 56 7.13 -11.37 -3.46
CA CYS A 56 6.67 -12.45 -2.59
C CYS A 56 5.15 -12.53 -2.54
N THR A 57 4.59 -13.71 -2.80
CA THR A 57 3.14 -13.93 -2.81
C THR A 57 2.53 -13.59 -1.45
N ASN A 58 3.14 -13.93 -0.32
CA ASN A 58 2.60 -13.49 0.97
C ASN A 58 2.63 -11.96 1.11
N CYS A 59 3.77 -11.31 0.87
CA CYS A 59 3.89 -9.86 1.05
C CYS A 59 3.25 -8.99 -0.06
N GLY A 60 3.01 -9.57 -1.23
CA GLY A 60 2.47 -8.96 -2.44
C GLY A 60 0.96 -9.16 -2.57
N SER A 61 0.47 -10.33 -2.14
CA SER A 61 -0.97 -10.64 -2.04
C SER A 61 -1.64 -9.92 -0.88
N LEU A 62 -0.88 -9.44 0.12
CA LEU A 62 -1.42 -8.67 1.25
C LEU A 62 -1.99 -7.30 0.88
N LYS A 63 -2.08 -6.94 -0.40
CA LYS A 63 -3.02 -5.91 -0.87
C LYS A 63 -4.43 -6.44 -1.17
N LYS A 64 -4.78 -7.65 -0.74
CA LYS A 64 -6.17 -8.09 -0.62
C LYS A 64 -6.73 -7.67 0.75
N LYS A 65 -7.30 -6.48 0.78
CA LYS A 65 -8.50 -6.06 1.54
C LYS A 65 -8.62 -6.19 3.08
N SER A 66 -7.72 -6.83 3.84
CA SER A 66 -8.05 -7.12 5.26
C SER A 66 -7.11 -6.59 6.35
N GLU A 67 -6.02 -5.90 6.04
CA GLU A 67 -5.16 -5.34 7.09
C GLU A 67 -5.07 -3.81 6.95
N MET A 68 -6.17 -3.18 7.35
CA MET A 68 -6.19 -1.80 7.84
C MET A 68 -5.30 -1.75 9.09
N THR A 69 -4.01 -1.54 8.89
CA THR A 69 -3.03 -1.41 9.96
C THR A 69 -3.09 -0.01 10.56
N ASP A 70 -2.56 0.16 11.79
CA ASP A 70 -2.39 1.45 12.48
C ASP A 70 -1.79 2.56 11.60
N GLU A 71 -1.00 2.18 10.59
CA GLU A 71 -0.40 3.11 9.63
C GLU A 71 -1.41 3.62 8.60
N TRP A 72 -2.37 2.79 8.16
CA TRP A 72 -3.50 3.22 7.34
C TRP A 72 -4.42 4.13 8.15
N ASP A 73 -4.67 3.81 9.42
CA ASP A 73 -5.48 4.64 10.33
C ASP A 73 -4.83 6.01 10.60
N LYS A 74 -3.50 6.05 10.82
CA LYS A 74 -2.74 7.30 10.92
C LYS A 74 -2.80 8.11 9.64
N ASN A 75 -2.52 7.49 8.50
CA ASN A 75 -2.56 8.18 7.20
C ASN A 75 -3.96 8.67 6.86
N LEU A 76 -4.99 7.88 7.16
CA LEU A 76 -6.39 8.29 7.03
C LEU A 76 -6.64 9.54 7.87
N TYR A 77 -6.31 9.48 9.17
CA TYR A 77 -6.53 10.59 10.09
C TYR A 77 -5.84 11.87 9.61
N PHE A 78 -4.55 11.81 9.24
CA PHE A 78 -3.81 12.95 8.73
C PHE A 78 -4.41 13.52 7.43
N ASN A 79 -4.79 12.66 6.49
CA ASN A 79 -5.38 13.10 5.22
C ASN A 79 -6.74 13.76 5.41
N VAL A 80 -7.60 13.18 6.26
CA VAL A 80 -8.92 13.75 6.56
C VAL A 80 -8.78 15.10 7.25
N ILE A 81 -7.94 15.21 8.27
CA ILE A 81 -7.69 16.48 8.98
C ILE A 81 -7.11 17.53 8.03
N ARG A 82 -6.14 17.16 7.20
CA ARG A 82 -5.52 18.07 6.22
C ARG A 82 -6.53 18.57 5.19
N ASN A 83 -7.29 17.67 4.56
CA ASN A 83 -8.24 18.02 3.50
C ASN A 83 -9.41 18.85 4.03
N THR A 84 -9.84 18.58 5.26
CA THR A 84 -10.95 19.31 5.89
C THR A 84 -10.50 20.51 6.72
N LYS A 85 -9.19 20.82 6.75
CA LYS A 85 -8.59 21.85 7.61
C LYS A 85 -9.05 21.72 9.07
N GLY A 86 -9.14 20.48 9.57
CA GLY A 86 -9.57 20.15 10.93
C GLY A 86 -11.08 20.22 11.20
N LYS A 87 -11.92 20.46 10.19
CA LYS A 87 -13.39 20.53 10.35
C LYS A 87 -14.06 19.17 10.55
N VAL A 88 -13.31 18.07 10.40
CA VAL A 88 -13.83 16.69 10.51
C VAL A 88 -12.89 15.85 11.35
N LYS A 89 -13.45 15.03 12.24
CA LYS A 89 -12.75 14.02 13.03
C LYS A 89 -13.10 12.61 12.55
N VAL A 90 -12.11 11.72 12.47
CA VAL A 90 -12.35 10.30 12.24
C VAL A 90 -12.73 9.65 13.57
N LYS A 91 -13.87 8.94 13.62
CA LYS A 91 -14.37 8.26 14.83
C LYS A 91 -14.12 6.76 14.83
N LYS A 92 -14.29 6.13 13.68
CA LYS A 92 -14.15 4.69 13.53
C LYS A 92 -13.79 4.39 12.10
N VAL A 93 -12.83 3.51 11.90
CA VAL A 93 -12.53 2.98 10.58
C VAL A 93 -13.40 1.76 10.29
N LEU A 94 -13.88 1.65 9.06
CA LEU A 94 -14.72 0.56 8.58
C LEU A 94 -14.00 -0.23 7.49
N ASN A 95 -14.46 -1.45 7.25
CA ASN A 95 -13.92 -2.29 6.20
C ASN A 95 -14.11 -1.63 4.82
N ASN A 96 -13.25 -2.01 3.85
CA ASN A 96 -13.27 -1.50 2.47
C ASN A 96 -12.82 -0.04 2.28
N GLY A 97 -12.13 0.57 3.26
CA GLY A 97 -11.57 1.90 3.14
C GLY A 97 -12.56 3.05 3.39
N LEU A 98 -13.69 2.73 4.00
CA LEU A 98 -14.67 3.69 4.53
C LEU A 98 -14.38 4.00 6.00
N PHE A 99 -14.92 5.09 6.51
CA PHE A 99 -14.82 5.45 7.92
C PHE A 99 -16.01 6.30 8.35
N LYS A 100 -16.27 6.32 9.66
CA LYS A 100 -17.19 7.25 10.30
C LYS A 100 -16.49 8.58 10.56
N ALA A 101 -16.93 9.62 9.86
CA ALA A 101 -16.53 11.00 10.04
C ALA A 101 -17.49 11.72 11.01
N GLN A 102 -16.99 12.63 11.83
CA GLN A 102 -17.79 13.55 12.64
C GLN A 102 -17.43 15.00 12.29
N CYS A 103 -18.43 15.81 11.96
CA CYS A 103 -18.27 17.26 11.77
C CYS A 103 -17.99 17.95 13.10
N THR A 104 -16.99 18.81 13.17
CA THR A 104 -16.68 19.58 14.38
C THR A 104 -17.65 20.74 14.63
N ASN A 105 -18.41 21.16 13.62
CA ASN A 105 -19.37 22.26 13.72
C ASN A 105 -20.76 21.78 14.20
N CYS A 106 -21.35 20.81 13.49
CA CYS A 106 -22.72 20.34 13.77
C CYS A 106 -22.77 18.97 14.46
N ASN A 107 -21.62 18.36 14.78
CA ASN A 107 -21.51 17.04 15.42
C ASN A 107 -22.15 15.87 14.66
N LYS A 108 -22.67 16.07 13.45
CA LYS A 108 -23.22 15.00 12.60
C LYS A 108 -22.14 13.95 12.34
N ILE A 109 -22.55 12.68 12.42
CA ILE A 109 -21.71 11.53 12.08
C ILE A 109 -22.25 10.91 10.80
N TRP A 110 -21.38 10.61 9.84
CA TRP A 110 -21.74 9.91 8.61
C TRP A 110 -20.59 9.01 8.16
N GLU A 111 -20.91 8.08 7.27
CA GLU A 111 -19.95 7.17 6.64
C GLU A 111 -19.44 7.77 5.33
N THR A 112 -18.14 7.74 5.10
CA THR A 112 -17.52 8.31 3.89
C THR A 112 -16.13 7.73 3.62
N SER A 113 -15.52 8.13 2.49
CA SER A 113 -14.14 7.82 2.12
C SER A 113 -13.26 9.08 2.01
N VAL A 114 -11.94 8.91 1.94
CA VAL A 114 -10.99 10.04 1.77
C VAL A 114 -11.24 10.75 0.45
N LYS A 115 -11.56 10.00 -0.60
CA LYS A 115 -11.84 10.54 -1.93
C LYS A 115 -13.09 11.41 -1.91
N GLU A 116 -14.13 10.95 -1.23
CA GLU A 116 -15.36 11.73 -1.06
C GLU A 116 -15.10 13.00 -0.27
N ILE A 117 -14.38 12.95 0.86
CA ILE A 117 -14.01 14.15 1.61
C ILE A 117 -13.17 15.13 0.78
N ALA A 118 -12.28 14.64 -0.09
CA ALA A 118 -11.45 15.47 -0.93
C ALA A 118 -12.25 16.17 -2.05
N ASN A 119 -13.24 15.48 -2.62
CA ASN A 119 -14.04 15.96 -3.74
C ASN A 119 -15.29 16.74 -3.30
N PHE A 120 -15.93 16.31 -2.21
CA PHE A 120 -17.23 16.75 -1.75
C PHE A 120 -17.11 17.20 -0.30
N GLN A 121 -17.11 18.52 -0.14
CA GLN A 121 -17.49 19.28 1.03
C GLN A 121 -17.59 18.52 2.36
N ALA A 122 -16.69 18.90 3.27
CA ALA A 122 -16.34 18.19 4.49
C ALA A 122 -17.51 17.67 5.34
N CYS A 123 -18.68 18.29 5.33
CA CYS A 123 -19.86 17.79 6.04
C CYS A 123 -21.11 17.90 5.16
N PRO A 124 -21.87 16.81 4.97
CA PRO A 124 -23.07 16.81 4.12
C PRO A 124 -24.22 17.68 4.67
N ASN A 125 -24.14 18.12 5.93
CA ASN A 125 -25.16 18.95 6.56
C ASN A 125 -24.77 20.44 6.61
N CYS A 126 -23.48 20.73 6.67
CA CYS A 126 -23.00 22.11 6.72
C CYS A 126 -22.66 22.66 5.33
N ALA A 127 -22.63 21.81 4.29
CA ALA A 127 -22.35 22.18 2.91
C ALA A 127 -21.14 23.14 2.77
N TYR A 128 -20.00 22.77 3.40
CA TYR A 128 -18.74 23.53 3.35
C TYR A 128 -17.80 23.08 2.26
#